data_AF-K2FIH2-F1
#
_entry.id   AF-K2FIH2-F1
#
_cell.length_a   1.000
_cell.length_b   1.000
_cell.length_c   1.000
_cell.angle_alpha   90.00
_cell.angle_beta   90.00
_cell.angle_gamma   90.00
#
_symmetry.space_group_name_H-M   'P 1'
#
loop_
_entity.id
_entity.type
_entity.pdbx_description
1 polymer ?
#
loop_
_entity_poly.entity_id
_entity_poly.type
_entity_poly.pdbx_seq_one_letter_code
_entity_poly.pdbx_strand_id
1 'polypeptide(L)'
;MNTSEVCIKMEDIIIDCQQEKSGEYAVGLLSDFYLSQSISVKNEIDDLLIEWIRIGDIIKVDYAIALCSDLHITKSIPVLEEELQSINNNSSRLPKYFSEFLRAAINRLNSNV
;
A
#
# COMPACT_ATOMS: atom_id res chain seq x y z
N MET A 1 16.23 2.66 13.14
CA MET A 1 15.98 2.22 11.76
C MET A 1 15.81 3.49 10.95
N ASN A 2 16.59 3.65 9.89
CA ASN A 2 16.46 4.80 9.00
C ASN A 2 15.49 4.42 7.86
N THR A 3 14.88 5.38 7.18
CA THR A 3 13.84 5.13 6.15
C THR A 3 14.29 4.13 5.06
N SER A 4 15.57 4.11 4.69
CA SER A 4 16.12 3.11 3.77
C SER A 4 16.09 1.67 4.31
N GLU A 5 16.29 1.44 5.61
CA GLU A 5 16.25 0.10 6.21
C GLU A 5 14.82 -0.44 6.32
N VAL A 6 13.83 0.45 6.53
CA VAL A 6 12.40 0.10 6.53
C VAL A 6 11.98 -0.36 5.14
N CYS A 7 12.36 0.42 4.12
CA CYS A 7 12.05 0.11 2.72
C CYS A 7 12.63 -1.25 2.30
N ILE A 8 13.93 -1.49 2.58
CA ILE A 8 14.59 -2.76 2.27
C ILE A 8 13.85 -3.94 2.92
N LYS A 9 13.51 -3.85 4.22
CA LYS A 9 12.81 -4.95 4.90
C LYS A 9 11.43 -5.25 4.33
N MET A 10 10.67 -4.22 3.94
CA MET A 10 9.36 -4.45 3.33
C MET A 10 9.49 -5.06 1.94
N GLU A 11 10.48 -4.63 1.16
CA GLU A 11 10.78 -5.23 -0.14
C GLU A 11 11.27 -6.67 -0.03
N ASP A 12 12.11 -6.99 0.96
CA ASP A 12 12.55 -8.37 1.25
C ASP A 12 11.34 -9.28 1.55
N ILE A 13 10.39 -8.82 2.39
CA ILE A 13 9.16 -9.58 2.67
C ILE A 13 8.36 -9.84 1.39
N ILE A 14 8.23 -8.84 0.51
CA ILE A 14 7.54 -8.99 -0.78
C ILE A 14 8.24 -10.02 -1.66
N ILE A 15 9.57 -9.91 -1.79
CA ILE A 15 10.39 -10.80 -2.62
C ILE A 15 10.31 -12.24 -2.11
N ASP A 16 10.47 -12.45 -0.80
CA ASP A 16 10.41 -13.78 -0.17
C ASP A 16 9.05 -14.44 -0.38
N CYS A 17 7.96 -13.66 -0.24
CA CYS A 17 6.62 -14.19 -0.42
C CYS A 17 6.30 -14.53 -1.87
N GLN A 18 6.85 -13.79 -2.84
CA GLN A 18 6.70 -14.09 -4.27
C GLN A 18 7.35 -15.43 -4.67
N GLN A 19 8.36 -15.89 -3.93
CA GLN A 19 9.08 -17.12 -4.24
C GLN A 19 8.41 -18.37 -3.66
N GLU A 20 7.60 -18.25 -2.61
CA GLU A 20 7.12 -19.42 -1.85
C GLU A 20 5.61 -19.48 -1.55
N LYS A 21 4.83 -18.38 -1.59
CA LYS A 21 3.43 -18.33 -1.07
C LYS A 21 2.49 -17.33 -1.79
N SER A 22 1.20 -17.35 -1.45
CA SER A 22 0.16 -16.45 -2.02
C SER A 22 0.28 -15.00 -1.52
N GLY A 23 -0.24 -14.03 -2.27
CA GLY A 23 -0.19 -12.60 -1.94
C GLY A 23 -0.83 -12.22 -0.59
N GLU A 24 -1.87 -12.93 -0.16
CA GLU A 24 -2.49 -12.73 1.17
C GLU A 24 -1.52 -12.98 2.33
N TYR A 25 -0.61 -13.94 2.17
CA TYR A 25 0.40 -14.24 3.19
C TYR A 25 1.40 -13.08 3.34
N ALA A 26 1.78 -12.42 2.25
CA ALA A 26 2.65 -11.25 2.28
C ALA A 26 1.99 -10.06 2.99
N VAL A 27 0.71 -9.79 2.70
CA VAL A 27 -0.06 -8.73 3.39
C VAL A 27 -0.10 -8.98 4.90
N GLY A 28 -0.30 -10.22 5.32
CA GLY A 28 -0.25 -10.60 6.74
C GLY A 28 1.10 -10.29 7.40
N LEU A 29 2.20 -10.72 6.78
CA LEU A 29 3.55 -10.45 7.32
C LEU A 29 3.90 -8.96 7.34
N LEU A 30 3.52 -8.21 6.31
CA LEU A 30 3.73 -6.76 6.26
C LEU A 30 2.89 -6.04 7.33
N SER A 31 1.66 -6.51 7.59
CA SER A 31 0.81 -6.00 8.66
C SER A 31 1.40 -6.28 10.05
N ASP A 32 1.87 -7.50 10.30
CA ASP A 32 2.53 -7.87 11.56
C ASP A 32 3.82 -7.06 11.76
N PHE A 33 4.60 -6.90 10.70
CA PHE A 33 5.79 -6.04 10.71
C PHE A 33 5.39 -4.62 11.12
N TYR A 34 4.41 -4.01 10.45
CA TYR A 34 3.91 -2.67 10.76
C TYR A 34 3.46 -2.55 12.22
N LEU A 35 2.60 -3.45 12.69
CA LEU A 35 1.99 -3.38 14.02
C LEU A 35 3.02 -3.45 15.14
N SER A 36 4.11 -4.20 14.93
CA SER A 36 5.24 -4.32 15.88
C SER A 36 6.18 -3.10 15.93
N GLN A 37 6.05 -2.15 15.00
CA GLN A 37 6.92 -0.97 14.95
C GLN A 37 6.50 0.15 15.92
N SER A 38 7.46 1.03 16.23
CA SER A 38 7.22 2.28 16.95
C SER A 38 6.43 3.28 16.10
N ILE A 39 5.79 4.27 16.74
CA ILE A 39 4.99 5.30 16.05
C ILE A 39 5.80 6.04 14.98
N SER A 40 7.06 6.38 15.26
CA SER A 40 7.93 7.06 14.30
C SER A 40 8.12 6.23 13.03
N VAL A 41 8.39 4.94 13.19
CA VAL A 41 8.61 4.02 12.06
C VAL A 41 7.29 3.74 11.33
N LYS A 42 6.16 3.67 12.03
CA LYS A 42 4.83 3.57 11.39
C LYS A 42 4.57 4.76 10.47
N ASN A 43 4.87 5.98 10.91
CA ASN A 43 4.72 7.17 10.06
C ASN A 43 5.59 7.08 8.80
N GLU A 44 6.84 6.60 8.93
CA GLU A 44 7.74 6.35 7.79
C GLU A 44 7.19 5.27 6.84
N ILE A 45 6.64 4.18 7.37
CA ILE A 45 6.00 3.13 6.56
C ILE A 45 4.80 3.71 5.83
N ASP A 46 3.92 4.44 6.50
CA ASP A 46 2.76 5.03 5.85
C ASP A 46 3.17 5.97 4.71
N ASP A 47 4.23 6.77 4.88
CA ASP A 47 4.76 7.65 3.82
C ASP A 47 5.33 6.85 2.66
N LEU A 48 6.05 5.75 2.94
CA LEU A 48 6.56 4.82 1.93
C LEU A 48 5.43 4.16 1.13
N LEU A 49 4.35 3.71 1.79
CA LEU A 49 3.19 3.11 1.11
C LEU A 49 2.51 4.12 0.18
N ILE A 50 2.40 5.38 0.59
CA ILE A 50 1.89 6.46 -0.26
C ILE A 50 2.82 6.68 -1.47
N GLU A 51 4.14 6.66 -1.26
CA GLU A 51 5.10 6.78 -2.34
C GLU A 51 4.97 5.64 -3.36
N TRP A 52 4.79 4.40 -2.89
CA TRP A 52 4.58 3.24 -3.76
C TRP A 52 3.38 3.42 -4.68
N ILE A 53 2.26 3.95 -4.15
CA ILE A 53 1.08 4.27 -4.96
C ILE A 53 1.43 5.27 -6.07
N ARG A 54 2.18 6.34 -5.74
CA ARG A 54 2.57 7.39 -6.69
C ARG A 54 3.54 6.92 -7.77
N ILE A 55 4.45 6.00 -7.45
CA ILE A 55 5.41 5.46 -8.42
C ILE A 55 4.69 4.67 -9.51
N GLY A 56 3.61 3.97 -9.15
CA GLY A 56 2.79 3.17 -10.06
C GLY A 56 3.41 1.81 -10.40
N ASP A 57 4.31 1.28 -9.56
CA ASP A 57 4.77 -0.10 -9.68
C ASP A 57 3.64 -1.05 -9.27
N ILE A 58 3.17 -1.87 -10.21
CA ILE A 58 1.96 -2.68 -10.05
C ILE A 58 1.99 -3.55 -8.78
N ILE A 59 3.13 -4.17 -8.49
CA ILE A 59 3.27 -5.09 -7.35
C ILE A 59 3.21 -4.30 -6.06
N LYS A 60 4.01 -3.23 -5.96
CA LYS A 60 4.06 -2.41 -4.74
C LYS A 60 2.75 -1.69 -4.49
N VAL A 61 2.07 -1.24 -5.54
CA VAL A 61 0.77 -0.57 -5.46
C VAL A 61 -0.29 -1.52 -4.92
N ASP A 62 -0.33 -2.78 -5.38
CA ASP A 62 -1.29 -3.77 -4.89
C ASP A 62 -1.16 -3.96 -3.37
N TYR A 63 0.07 -4.19 -2.89
CA TYR A 63 0.35 -4.27 -1.46
C TYR A 63 0.06 -2.97 -0.71
N ALA A 64 0.39 -1.82 -1.27
CA ALA A 64 0.16 -0.53 -0.64
C ALA A 64 -1.34 -0.23 -0.48
N ILE A 65 -2.16 -0.52 -1.49
CA ILE A 65 -3.61 -0.34 -1.41
C ILE A 65 -4.19 -1.26 -0.31
N ALA A 66 -3.80 -2.53 -0.30
CA ALA A 66 -4.25 -3.49 0.69
C ALA A 66 -3.88 -3.04 2.13
N LEU A 67 -2.59 -2.74 2.36
CA LEU A 67 -2.08 -2.33 3.67
C LEU A 67 -2.69 -1.01 4.15
N CYS A 68 -2.79 0.01 3.28
CA CYS A 68 -3.42 1.27 3.63
C CYS A 68 -4.87 1.06 4.09
N SER A 69 -5.62 0.19 3.41
CA SER A 69 -7.00 -0.11 3.76
C SER A 69 -7.13 -0.94 5.05
N ASP A 70 -6.31 -1.98 5.20
CA ASP A 70 -6.35 -2.90 6.35
C ASP A 70 -5.85 -2.24 7.64
N LEU A 71 -4.79 -1.44 7.55
CA LEU A 71 -4.19 -0.72 8.69
C LEU A 71 -4.83 0.65 8.93
N HIS A 72 -5.84 1.00 8.14
CA HIS A 72 -6.61 2.23 8.28
C HIS A 72 -5.76 3.52 8.19
N ILE A 73 -4.86 3.58 7.21
CA ILE A 73 -3.97 4.73 6.96
C ILE A 73 -4.75 5.81 6.20
N THR A 74 -5.56 6.59 6.92
CA THR A 74 -6.48 7.60 6.33
C THR A 74 -5.77 8.70 5.54
N LYS A 75 -4.51 9.03 5.87
CA LYS A 75 -3.72 9.99 5.09
C LYS A 75 -3.41 9.54 3.65
N SER A 76 -3.64 8.26 3.31
CA SER A 76 -3.51 7.75 1.95
C SER A 76 -4.69 8.10 1.04
N ILE A 77 -5.87 8.45 1.60
CA ILE A 77 -7.11 8.69 0.85
C ILE A 77 -6.92 9.65 -0.33
N PRO A 78 -6.30 10.85 -0.17
CA PRO A 78 -6.16 11.79 -1.28
C PRO A 78 -5.36 11.22 -2.46
N VAL A 79 -4.37 10.38 -2.18
CA VAL A 79 -3.51 9.77 -3.21
C VAL A 79 -4.24 8.64 -3.92
N LEU A 80 -5.02 7.85 -3.19
CA LEU A 80 -5.89 6.83 -3.78
C LEU A 80 -6.95 7.47 -4.70
N GLU A 81 -7.53 8.60 -4.30
CA GLU A 81 -8.48 9.37 -5.11
C GLU A 81 -7.83 9.98 -6.36
N GLU A 82 -6.64 10.59 -6.22
CA GLU A 82 -5.84 11.13 -7.33
C GLU A 82 -5.53 10.04 -8.37
N GLU A 83 -5.10 8.86 -7.91
CA GLU A 83 -4.77 7.73 -8.76
C GLU A 83 -6.03 7.16 -9.44
N LEU A 84 -7.14 7.04 -8.71
CA LEU A 84 -8.42 6.60 -9.27
C LEU A 84 -8.91 7.56 -10.38
N GLN A 85 -8.80 8.87 -10.16
CA GLN A 85 -9.12 9.86 -11.20
C GLN A 85 -8.19 9.72 -12.40
N SER A 86 -6.90 9.49 -12.17
CA SER A 86 -5.91 9.26 -13.24
C SER A 86 -6.24 8.02 -14.07
N ILE A 87 -6.70 6.94 -13.44
CA ILE A 87 -7.16 5.73 -14.15
C ILE A 87 -8.41 6.05 -15.00
N ASN A 88 -9.39 6.75 -14.44
CA ASN A 88 -10.62 7.12 -15.15
C ASN A 88 -10.33 8.02 -16.37
N ASN A 89 -9.30 8.87 -16.26
CA ASN A 89 -8.86 9.76 -17.33
C ASN A 89 -7.89 9.10 -18.33
N ASN A 90 -7.54 7.82 -18.13
CA ASN A 90 -6.53 7.07 -18.90
C ASN A 90 -5.12 7.72 -18.88
N SER A 91 -4.78 8.45 -17.81
CA SER A 91 -3.45 9.06 -17.60
C SER A 91 -2.59 8.31 -16.57
N SER A 92 -3.18 7.34 -15.87
CA SER A 92 -2.48 6.48 -14.90
C SER A 92 -1.56 5.48 -15.59
N ARG A 93 -0.50 5.10 -14.87
CA ARG A 93 0.40 3.98 -15.23
C ARG A 93 -0.18 2.62 -14.85
N LEU A 94 -1.18 2.59 -13.96
CA LEU A 94 -1.83 1.39 -13.49
C LEU A 94 -2.87 0.90 -14.50
N PRO A 95 -3.04 -0.42 -14.61
CA PRO A 95 -4.13 -1.02 -15.37
C PRO A 95 -5.52 -0.57 -14.86
N LYS A 96 -6.50 -0.48 -15.76
CA LYS A 96 -7.88 -0.07 -15.40
C LYS A 96 -8.53 -0.88 -14.29
N TYR A 97 -8.18 -2.17 -14.16
CA TYR A 97 -8.74 -3.03 -13.13
C TYR A 97 -8.38 -2.57 -11.70
N PHE A 98 -7.30 -1.79 -11.52
CA PHE A 98 -6.97 -1.20 -10.21
C PHE A 98 -8.03 -0.22 -9.70
N SER A 99 -8.89 0.30 -10.58
CA SER A 99 -9.99 1.17 -10.15
C SER A 99 -10.94 0.49 -9.17
N GLU A 100 -11.13 -0.83 -9.26
CA GLU A 100 -11.97 -1.59 -8.33
C GLU A 100 -11.30 -1.70 -6.96
N PHE A 101 -10.00 -1.99 -6.92
CA PHE A 101 -9.22 -2.06 -5.69
C PHE A 101 -9.14 -0.71 -4.98
N LEU A 102 -8.88 0.37 -5.73
CA LEU A 102 -8.83 1.73 -5.19
C LEU A 102 -10.18 2.15 -4.60
N ARG A 103 -11.29 1.91 -5.31
CA ARG A 103 -12.64 2.22 -4.81
C ARG A 103 -12.96 1.44 -3.54
N ALA A 104 -12.64 0.15 -3.50
CA ALA A 104 -12.86 -0.68 -2.33
C ALA A 104 -12.05 -0.16 -1.12
N ALA A 105 -10.78 0.18 -1.33
CA ALA A 105 -9.92 0.72 -0.29
C ALA A 105 -10.41 2.06 0.27
N ILE A 106 -10.75 3.01 -0.62
CA ILE A 106 -11.29 4.33 -0.24
C ILE A 106 -12.60 4.18 0.55
N ASN A 107 -13.53 3.34 0.10
CA ASN A 107 -14.79 3.11 0.79
C ASN A 107 -14.57 2.56 2.20
N ARG A 108 -13.65 1.60 2.36
CA ARG A 108 -13.33 1.02 3.68
C ARG A 108 -12.68 2.04 4.61
N LEU A 109 -11.83 2.91 4.09
CA LEU A 109 -11.21 3.99 4.85
C LEU A 109 -12.23 5.05 5.30
N ASN A 110 -13.24 5.35 4.48
CA ASN A 110 -14.30 6.29 4.84
C ASN A 110 -15.40 5.70 5.76
N SER A 111 -15.55 4.37 5.79
CA SER A 111 -16.63 3.70 6.55
C SER A 111 -16.30 3.46 8.03
N ASN A 112 -15.05 3.69 8.45
CA ASN A 112 -14.58 3.49 9.83
C ASN A 112 -14.30 4.83 10.56
N VAL A 113 -14.83 5.94 10.02
CA VAL A 113 -14.91 7.27 10.66
C VAL A 113 -16.30 7.46 11.25
#